data_AF-A0A7C2YKZ0-F1
#
_entry.id   AF-A0A7C2YKZ0-F1
#
_cell.length_a   1.000
_cell.length_b   1.000
_cell.length_c   1.000
_cell.angle_alpha   90.00
_cell.angle_beta   90.00
_cell.angle_gamma   90.00
#
_symmetry.space_group_name_H-M   'P 1'
#
loop_
_entity.id
_entity.type
_entity.pdbx_description
1 polymer ?
#
loop_
_entity_poly.entity_id
_entity_poly.type
_entity_poly.pdbx_seq_one_letter_code
_entity_poly.pdbx_strand_id
1 'polypeptide(L)'
;MDEPQKKVLVHIYRFGPDTPWLMARRLLGESGWVPSYDELSLEEACKMLQARGYLTTYQGPLKRSVTSSIKPWLKVKSREMGHKPKGIYYTLTKEGKRMASCLAKGPKD
;
A
#
# COMPACT_ATOMS: atom_id res chain seq x y z
N MET A 1 -11.60 11.96 -9.45
CA MET A 1 -10.66 11.13 -8.66
C MET A 1 -9.34 11.85 -8.66
N ASP A 2 -8.85 12.18 -7.48
CA ASP A 2 -7.72 13.10 -7.30
C ASP A 2 -6.38 12.38 -7.49
N GLU A 3 -5.31 13.14 -7.75
CA GLU A 3 -3.97 12.58 -7.95
C GLU A 3 -3.49 11.64 -6.82
N PRO A 4 -3.63 11.96 -5.51
CA PRO A 4 -3.23 11.05 -4.44
C PRO A 4 -4.05 9.75 -4.44
N GLN A 5 -5.34 9.82 -4.76
CA GLN A 5 -6.21 8.63 -4.83
C GLN A 5 -5.76 7.69 -5.97
N LYS A 6 -5.45 8.24 -7.15
CA LYS A 6 -4.94 7.45 -8.28
C LYS A 6 -3.62 6.77 -7.92
N LYS A 7 -2.69 7.50 -7.30
CA LYS A 7 -1.39 6.97 -6.86
C LYS A 7 -1.53 5.84 -5.84
N VAL A 8 -2.40 5.99 -4.84
CA VAL A 8 -2.70 4.94 -3.86
C VAL A 8 -3.20 3.66 -4.55
N LEU A 9 -4.15 3.79 -5.48
CA LEU A 9 -4.70 2.64 -6.20
C LEU A 9 -3.62 1.90 -7.00
N VAL A 10 -2.80 2.64 -7.76
CA VAL A 10 -1.71 2.06 -8.57
C VAL A 10 -0.65 1.40 -7.70
N HIS A 11 -0.30 2.01 -6.56
CA HIS A 11 0.69 1.45 -5.62
C HIS A 11 0.23 0.13 -5.01
N ILE A 12 -0.97 0.09 -4.45
CA ILE A 12 -1.52 -1.14 -3.85
C ILE A 12 -1.70 -2.21 -4.94
N TYR A 13 -2.02 -1.82 -6.17
CA TYR A 13 -2.11 -2.75 -7.30
C TYR A 13 -0.77 -3.40 -7.66
N ARG A 14 0.32 -2.61 -7.65
CA ARG A 14 1.67 -3.08 -8.01
C ARG A 14 2.36 -3.84 -6.88
N PHE A 15 2.26 -3.34 -5.64
CA PHE A 15 3.06 -3.81 -4.50
C PHE A 15 2.26 -4.61 -3.46
N GLY A 16 0.93 -4.55 -3.52
CA GLY A 16 0.04 -5.22 -2.58
C GLY A 16 -0.38 -4.35 -1.39
N PRO A 17 -1.02 -4.96 -0.36
CA PRO A 17 -1.62 -4.21 0.74
C PRO A 17 -0.59 -3.40 1.55
N ASP A 18 -0.91 -2.15 1.84
CA ASP A 18 0.03 -1.22 2.49
C ASP A 18 -0.68 -0.22 3.42
N THR A 19 0.10 0.52 4.22
CA THR A 19 -0.41 1.57 5.14
C THR A 19 -0.18 2.97 4.56
N PRO A 20 -1.02 3.99 4.89
CA PRO A 20 -0.81 5.36 4.44
C PRO A 20 0.59 5.90 4.78
N TRP A 21 1.09 5.62 5.98
CA TRP A 21 2.43 5.97 6.45
C TRP A 21 3.55 5.40 5.56
N LEU A 22 3.43 4.12 5.18
CA LEU A 22 4.40 3.45 4.30
C LEU A 22 4.26 3.95 2.87
N MET A 23 3.02 4.16 2.39
CA MET A 23 2.74 4.69 1.07
C MET A 23 3.31 6.10 0.91
N ALA A 24 3.16 6.99 1.89
CA ALA A 24 3.73 8.34 1.88
C ALA A 24 5.25 8.34 1.62
N ARG A 25 5.93 7.33 2.16
CA ARG A 25 7.39 7.14 2.03
C ARG A 25 7.81 6.38 0.77
N ARG A 26 6.90 5.64 0.13
CA ARG A 26 7.18 4.78 -1.04
C ARG A 26 6.64 5.34 -2.36
N LEU A 27 5.60 6.17 -2.31
CA LEU A 27 4.83 6.62 -3.48
C LEU A 27 5.60 7.52 -4.44
N LEU A 28 6.74 8.08 -4.03
CA LEU A 28 7.77 8.52 -4.95
C LEU A 28 9.00 7.63 -4.73
N GLY A 29 9.31 6.80 -5.72
CA GLY A 29 10.52 5.98 -5.75
C GLY A 29 11.82 6.78 -5.93
N GLU A 30 11.81 8.08 -5.66
CA GLU A 30 13.02 8.91 -5.64
C GLU A 30 13.55 8.97 -4.21
N SER A 31 14.73 8.39 -4.06
CA SER A 31 15.56 8.36 -2.86
C SER A 31 15.69 9.74 -2.20
N GLY A 32 14.83 10.03 -1.23
CA GLY A 32 14.92 11.21 -0.38
C GLY A 32 14.51 10.88 1.06
N TRP A 33 15.06 11.61 2.03
CA TRP A 33 14.74 11.47 3.45
C TRP A 33 13.35 12.04 3.81
N VAL A 34 12.72 12.76 2.89
CA VAL A 34 11.47 13.52 3.09
C VAL A 34 10.31 12.88 2.30
N PRO A 35 9.14 12.60 2.94
CA PRO A 35 7.95 12.12 2.24
C PRO A 35 7.43 13.15 1.25
N SER A 36 7.07 12.69 0.06
CA SER A 36 6.61 13.59 -1.02
C SER A 36 5.12 13.88 -0.98
N TYR A 37 4.39 13.07 -0.23
CA TYR A 37 3.01 13.31 0.13
C TYR A 37 2.91 13.38 1.64
N ASP A 38 2.13 14.35 2.10
CA ASP A 38 1.75 14.43 3.50
C ASP A 38 0.92 13.20 3.90
N GLU A 39 1.17 12.71 5.11
CA GLU A 39 0.57 11.49 5.64
C GLU A 39 -0.93 11.65 5.84
N LEU A 40 -1.37 12.82 6.32
CA LEU A 40 -2.80 13.11 6.55
C LEU A 40 -3.56 13.10 5.23
N SER A 41 -2.99 13.74 4.21
CA SER A 41 -3.54 13.77 2.86
C SER A 41 -3.72 12.35 2.26
N LEU A 42 -2.80 11.44 2.53
CA LEU A 42 -2.91 10.04 2.09
C LEU A 42 -3.88 9.22 2.92
N GLU A 43 -3.98 9.49 4.23
CA GLU A 43 -4.98 8.87 5.08
C GLU A 43 -6.39 9.24 4.64
N GLU A 44 -6.65 10.51 4.34
CA GLU A 44 -7.90 10.99 3.78
C GLU A 44 -8.19 10.36 2.42
N ALA A 45 -7.20 10.28 1.54
CA ALA A 45 -7.35 9.60 0.25
C ALA A 45 -7.73 8.11 0.42
N CYS A 46 -7.13 7.42 1.38
CA CYS A 46 -7.47 6.03 1.69
C CYS A 46 -8.90 5.89 2.25
N LYS A 47 -9.30 6.78 3.16
CA LYS A 47 -10.67 6.83 3.71
C LYS A 47 -11.71 7.09 2.63
N MET A 48 -11.46 8.05 1.73
CA MET A 48 -12.36 8.34 0.61
C MET A 48 -12.47 7.17 -0.36
N LEU A 49 -11.35 6.51 -0.69
CA LEU A 49 -11.36 5.33 -1.56
C LEU A 49 -12.04 4.13 -0.90
N GLN A 50 -11.94 3.99 0.42
CA GLN A 50 -12.69 2.99 1.19
C GLN A 50 -14.19 3.29 1.17
N ALA A 51 -14.60 4.53 1.41
CA ALA A 51 -16.00 4.95 1.36
C ALA A 51 -16.62 4.74 -0.03
N ARG A 52 -15.83 4.88 -1.09
CA ARG A 52 -16.24 4.60 -2.48
C ARG A 52 -16.18 3.12 -2.88
N GLY A 53 -15.80 2.21 -1.97
CA GLY A 53 -15.75 0.77 -2.24
C GLY A 53 -14.55 0.29 -3.05
N TYR A 54 -13.54 1.13 -3.32
CA TYR A 54 -12.34 0.74 -4.05
C TYR A 54 -11.27 0.12 -3.15
N LEU A 55 -11.21 0.51 -1.88
CA LEU A 55 -10.33 -0.05 -0.87
C LEU A 55 -11.11 -0.72 0.25
N THR A 56 -10.48 -1.69 0.90
CA THR A 56 -10.96 -2.27 2.15
C THR A 56 -9.79 -2.49 3.11
N THR A 57 -10.09 -2.56 4.40
CA THR A 57 -9.09 -2.85 5.43
C THR A 57 -8.61 -4.28 5.29
N TYR A 58 -7.31 -4.47 5.11
CA TYR A 58 -6.69 -5.77 5.05
C TYR A 58 -6.56 -6.37 6.46
N GLN A 59 -7.41 -7.35 6.76
CA GLN A 59 -7.42 -8.09 8.02
C GLN A 59 -6.64 -9.42 7.96
N GLY A 60 -6.13 -9.81 6.78
CA GLY A 60 -5.40 -11.06 6.61
C GLY A 60 -3.99 -11.04 7.24
N PRO A 61 -3.36 -12.22 7.37
CA PRO A 61 -1.95 -12.30 7.74
C PRO A 61 -1.13 -11.68 6.60
N LEU A 62 -0.44 -10.57 6.89
CA LEU A 62 0.60 -10.07 5.98
C LEU A 62 1.56 -11.23 5.75
N LYS A 63 1.70 -11.68 4.49
CA LYS A 63 2.68 -12.71 4.12
C LYS A 63 4.08 -12.16 4.41
N ARG A 64 4.53 -12.30 5.65
CA ARG A 64 5.94 -12.28 6.04
C ARG A 64 6.55 -13.65 5.72
N SER A 65 6.21 -14.24 4.56
CA SER A 65 7.02 -15.34 4.06
C SER A 65 8.32 -14.71 3.62
N VAL A 66 9.24 -14.64 4.58
CA VAL A 66 10.59 -14.18 4.37
C VAL A 66 11.14 -15.09 3.27
N THR A 67 11.38 -14.53 2.08
CA THR A 67 11.95 -15.30 0.97
C THR A 67 13.25 -15.95 1.43
N SER A 68 13.55 -17.14 0.92
CA SER A 68 14.69 -17.97 1.34
C SER A 68 16.00 -17.19 1.42
N SER A 69 16.13 -16.13 0.61
CA SER A 69 17.27 -15.22 0.44
C SER A 69 17.52 -14.21 1.58
N ILE A 70 16.63 -14.04 2.56
CA ILE A 70 16.85 -13.11 3.69
C ILE A 70 17.54 -13.81 4.87
N LYS A 71 18.44 -13.07 5.54
CA LYS A 71 19.32 -13.54 6.61
C LYS A 71 18.54 -14.22 7.77
N PRO A 72 19.03 -15.36 8.31
CA PRO A 72 18.32 -16.14 9.34
C PRO A 72 17.91 -15.35 10.59
N TRP A 73 18.74 -14.43 11.08
CA TRP A 73 18.43 -13.62 12.27
C TRP A 73 17.27 -12.64 12.07
N LEU A 74 17.03 -12.18 10.84
CA LEU A 74 15.85 -11.37 10.48
C LEU A 74 14.58 -12.23 10.42
N LYS A 75 14.69 -13.52 10.03
CA LYS A 75 13.59 -14.49 10.11
C LYS A 75 13.21 -14.77 11.57
N VAL A 76 14.19 -14.92 12.46
CA VAL A 76 13.97 -15.08 13.91
C VAL A 76 13.24 -13.86 14.47
N LYS A 77 13.71 -12.64 14.18
CA LYS A 77 12.99 -11.40 14.56
C LYS A 77 11.56 -11.35 14.00
N SER A 78 11.33 -11.81 12.77
CA SER A 78 9.97 -11.81 12.19
C SER A 78 9.01 -12.81 12.86
N ARG A 79 9.55 -13.92 13.40
CA ARG A 79 8.81 -14.95 14.13
C ARG A 79 8.46 -14.48 15.55
N GLU A 80 9.35 -13.73 16.19
CA GLU A 80 9.12 -13.14 17.53
C GLU A 80 8.22 -11.91 17.49
N MET A 81 8.21 -11.18 16.37
CA MET A 81 7.31 -10.06 16.13
C MET A 81 5.91 -10.57 15.73
N GLY A 82 5.21 -11.31 16.59
CA GLY A 82 3.78 -11.66 16.39
C GLY A 82 2.85 -10.46 16.14
N HIS A 83 3.39 -9.24 16.25
CA HIS A 83 2.71 -8.00 15.98
C HIS A 83 2.86 -7.58 14.50
N LYS A 84 1.71 -7.50 13.83
CA LYS A 84 1.52 -6.65 12.64
C LYS A 84 2.04 -5.23 12.99
N PRO A 85 2.86 -4.59 12.14
CA PRO A 85 3.27 -3.20 12.37
C PRO A 85 2.02 -2.35 12.65
N LYS A 86 2.11 -1.41 13.60
CA LYS A 86 0.98 -0.54 13.93
C LYS A 86 0.49 0.17 12.66
N GLY A 87 -0.82 0.21 12.45
CA GLY A 87 -1.44 0.91 11.33
C GLY A 87 -2.52 0.11 10.59
N ILE A 88 -3.39 0.83 9.88
CA ILE A 88 -4.43 0.26 9.03
C ILE A 88 -3.82 -0.05 7.67
N TYR A 89 -3.84 -1.32 7.30
CA TYR A 89 -3.45 -1.75 5.96
C TYR A 89 -4.67 -1.72 5.05
N TYR A 90 -4.50 -1.18 3.85
CA TYR A 90 -5.53 -1.15 2.83
C TYR A 90 -5.20 -2.11 1.70
N THR A 91 -6.21 -2.80 1.18
CA THR A 91 -6.12 -3.64 -0.01
C THR A 91 -7.20 -3.24 -1.01
N LEU A 92 -6.96 -3.52 -2.30
CA LEU A 92 -7.93 -3.28 -3.35
C LEU A 92 -9.09 -4.27 -3.28
N THR A 93 -10.30 -3.76 -3.46
CA THR A 93 -11.49 -4.57 -3.75
C THR A 93 -11.48 -5.04 -5.21
N LYS A 94 -12.47 -5.85 -5.62
CA LYS A 94 -12.63 -6.27 -7.02
C LYS A 94 -12.78 -5.06 -7.96
N GLU A 95 -13.53 -4.06 -7.54
CA GLU A 95 -13.72 -2.81 -8.28
C GLU A 95 -12.46 -1.95 -8.26
N GLY A 96 -11.80 -1.82 -7.11
CA GLY A 96 -10.52 -1.14 -6.99
C GLY A 96 -9.45 -1.72 -7.92
N LYS A 97 -9.37 -3.05 -8.06
CA LYS A 97 -8.45 -3.71 -8.98
C LYS A 97 -8.73 -3.37 -10.45
N ARG A 98 -10.01 -3.33 -10.85
CA ARG A 98 -10.40 -2.92 -12.21
C ARG A 98 -9.95 -1.50 -12.48
N MET A 99 -10.27 -0.59 -11.56
CA MET A 99 -9.92 0.81 -11.71
C MET A 99 -8.40 1.04 -11.73
N ALA A 100 -7.68 0.41 -10.79
CA ALA A 100 -6.23 0.49 -10.73
C ALA A 100 -5.57 -0.10 -11.98
N SER A 101 -6.11 -1.17 -12.56
CA SER A 101 -5.61 -1.70 -13.84
C SER A 101 -5.82 -0.74 -15.00
N CYS A 102 -6.92 0.01 -15.04
CA CYS A 102 -7.14 1.04 -16.06
C CYS A 102 -6.14 2.19 -15.91
N LEU A 103 -5.92 2.64 -14.66
CA LEU A 103 -4.95 3.70 -14.35
C LEU A 103 -3.50 3.27 -14.63
N ALA A 104 -3.14 2.04 -14.28
CA ALA A 104 -1.78 1.52 -14.42
C ALA A 104 -1.38 1.25 -15.89
N LYS A 105 -2.35 1.03 -16.78
CA LYS A 105 -2.11 0.79 -18.21
C LYS A 105 -1.91 2.07 -19.02
N GLY A 106 -2.27 3.24 -18.48
CA GLY A 106 -2.26 4.50 -19.22
C GLY A 106 -3.18 4.48 -20.45
N PRO A 107 -3.44 5.64 -21.10
CA PRO A 107 -3.90 5.61 -22.49
C PRO A 107 -2.87 4.84 -23.30
N LYS A 108 -3.32 3.85 -24.07
CA LYS A 108 -2.54 3.33 -25.19
C LYS A 108 -2.59 4.42 -26.26
N ASP A 109 -1.55 5.23 -26.33
CA ASP A 109 -1.19 5.89 -27.60
C ASP A 109 -0.74 4.83 -28.61
#